data_AF-A0A4D4L0J7-F1
#
_entry.id   AF-A0A4D4L0J7-F1
#
_cell.length_a   1.000
_cell.length_b   1.000
_cell.length_c   1.000
_cell.angle_alpha   90.00
_cell.angle_beta   90.00
_cell.angle_gamma   90.00
#
_symmetry.space_group_name_H-M   'P 1'
#
loop_
_entity.id
_entity.type
_entity.pdbx_description
1 polymer ?
#
loop_
_entity_poly.entity_id
_entity_poly.type
_entity_poly.pdbx_seq_one_letter_code
_entity_poly.pdbx_strand_id
1 'polypeptide(L)'
;MERLTGAGVPFVHEGSRPFFRDVSDHLTRVNEHVEGLDRLLSDILSAHLAQMGVRQNDDMRKISAWAAMAAVPTMIAGIYGMNFTHMPELKQPWGYPGVVVLMAGVIAVLYRWFKRRGWL
;
A
#
# COMPACT_ATOMS: atom_id res chain seq x y z
N MET A 1 -42.99 -0.49 5.38
CA MET A 1 -43.98 0.61 5.26
C MET A 1 -45.06 0.32 4.22
N GLU A 2 -45.20 -0.91 3.73
CA GLU A 2 -46.17 -1.29 2.68
C GLU A 2 -47.57 -1.62 3.23
N ARG A 3 -47.73 -1.68 4.56
CA ARG A 3 -48.99 -2.07 5.22
C ARG A 3 -49.91 -0.90 5.59
N LEU A 4 -49.51 0.35 5.34
CA LEU A 4 -50.32 1.54 5.68
C LEU A 4 -50.97 2.21 4.46
N THR A 5 -50.65 1.76 3.26
CA THR A 5 -51.23 2.27 2.00
C THR A 5 -52.38 1.41 1.49
N GLY A 6 -52.55 0.19 2.01
CA GLY A 6 -53.48 -0.81 1.47
C GLY A 6 -54.84 -0.96 2.17
N ALA A 7 -55.09 -0.33 3.30
CA ALA A 7 -56.40 -0.43 3.96
C ALA A 7 -56.69 0.86 4.73
N GLY A 8 -57.85 1.46 4.49
CA GLY A 8 -58.32 2.65 5.17
C GLY A 8 -58.25 2.46 6.68
N VAL A 9 -57.33 3.18 7.32
CA VAL A 9 -57.23 3.25 8.78
C VAL A 9 -58.49 3.99 9.29
N PRO A 10 -59.25 3.43 10.26
CA PRO A 10 -60.57 3.94 10.66
C PRO A 10 -60.59 5.39 11.19
N PHE A 11 -59.44 5.99 11.48
CA PHE A 11 -59.29 7.29 12.15
C PHE A 11 -58.59 8.37 11.31
N VAL A 12 -58.38 8.18 10.00
CA VAL A 12 -57.68 9.15 9.13
C VAL A 12 -58.65 9.86 8.19
N HIS A 13 -58.83 11.16 8.39
CA HIS A 13 -59.62 12.03 7.52
C HIS A 13 -59.06 11.99 6.07
N GLU A 14 -59.91 11.85 5.05
CA GLU A 14 -59.46 11.66 3.66
C GLU A 14 -58.53 12.77 3.13
N GLY A 15 -58.64 13.99 3.67
CA GLY A 15 -57.76 15.12 3.35
C GLY A 15 -56.33 15.00 3.88
N SER A 16 -56.04 14.08 4.81
CA SER A 16 -54.71 13.88 5.40
C SER A 16 -53.86 12.84 4.66
N ARG A 17 -54.47 12.03 3.77
CA ARG A 17 -53.78 11.00 2.97
C ARG A 17 -52.66 11.54 2.06
N PRO A 18 -52.77 12.74 1.45
CA PRO A 18 -51.69 13.32 0.64
C PRO A 18 -50.43 13.64 1.46
N PHE A 19 -50.59 14.12 2.70
CA PHE A 19 -49.45 14.43 3.58
C PHE A 19 -48.66 13.17 3.96
N PHE A 20 -49.35 12.06 4.28
CA PHE A 20 -48.68 10.78 4.55
C PHE A 20 -47.94 10.24 3.33
N ARG A 21 -48.49 10.46 2.12
CA ARG A 21 -47.83 10.08 0.87
C ARG A 21 -46.57 10.91 0.63
N ASP A 22 -46.65 12.23 0.81
CA ASP A 22 -45.50 13.12 0.64
C ASP A 22 -44.34 12.78 1.60
N VAL A 23 -44.65 12.53 2.87
CA VAL A 23 -43.64 12.06 3.85
C VAL A 23 -43.05 10.71 3.43
N SER A 24 -43.88 9.76 2.97
CA SER A 24 -43.39 8.47 2.47
C SER A 24 -42.46 8.65 1.27
N ASP A 25 -42.81 9.51 0.31
CA ASP A 25 -42.01 9.78 -0.88
C ASP A 25 -40.70 10.51 -0.51
N HIS A 26 -40.74 11.40 0.49
CA HIS A 26 -39.56 12.06 1.01
C HIS A 26 -38.61 11.06 1.69
N LEU A 27 -39.15 10.15 2.51
CA LEU A 27 -38.36 9.09 3.16
C LEU A 27 -37.71 8.16 2.14
N THR A 28 -38.44 7.77 1.08
CA THR A 28 -37.88 6.95 -0.01
C THR A 28 -36.71 7.66 -0.68
N ARG A 29 -36.89 8.94 -1.05
CA ARG A 29 -35.82 9.73 -1.67
C ARG A 29 -34.60 9.89 -0.77
N VAL A 30 -34.79 10.15 0.52
CA VAL A 30 -33.68 10.24 1.48
C VAL A 30 -32.97 8.89 1.58
N ASN A 31 -33.70 7.78 1.60
CA ASN A 31 -33.11 6.46 1.65
C ASN A 31 -32.27 6.15 0.40
N GLU A 32 -32.77 6.47 -0.80
CA GLU A 32 -32.01 6.35 -2.04
C GLU A 32 -30.71 7.17 -2.02
N HIS A 33 -30.75 8.40 -1.47
CA HIS A 33 -29.54 9.21 -1.29
C HIS A 33 -28.56 8.59 -0.29
N VAL A 34 -29.06 8.05 0.83
CA VAL A 34 -28.22 7.39 1.85
C VAL A 34 -27.54 6.15 1.26
N GLU A 35 -28.28 5.33 0.52
CA GLU A 35 -27.71 4.17 -0.19
C GLU A 35 -26.66 4.59 -1.23
N GLY A 36 -26.90 5.70 -1.94
CA GLY A 36 -25.93 6.27 -2.88
C GLY A 36 -24.65 6.73 -2.19
N LEU A 37 -24.78 7.43 -1.06
CA LEU A 37 -23.64 7.88 -0.25
C LEU A 37 -22.84 6.71 0.33
N ASP A 38 -23.51 5.66 0.80
CA ASP A 38 -22.87 4.46 1.33
C ASP A 38 -22.01 3.76 0.27
N ARG A 39 -22.53 3.62 -0.96
CA ARG A 39 -21.76 3.09 -2.09
C ARG A 39 -20.53 3.94 -2.39
N LEU A 40 -20.68 5.27 -2.46
CA LEU A 40 -19.56 6.17 -2.72
C LEU A 40 -18.50 6.10 -1.61
N LEU A 41 -18.91 6.02 -0.35
CA LEU A 41 -18.00 5.85 0.78
C LEU A 41 -17.24 4.53 0.68
N SER A 42 -17.93 3.44 0.34
CA SER A 42 -17.32 2.13 0.15
C SER A 42 -16.31 2.10 -1.00
N ASP A 43 -16.65 2.75 -2.12
CA ASP A 43 -15.76 2.89 -3.28
C ASP A 43 -14.52 3.72 -2.93
N ILE A 44 -14.69 4.85 -2.25
CA ILE A 44 -13.58 5.72 -1.83
C ILE A 44 -12.70 5.00 -0.81
N LEU A 45 -13.29 4.29 0.16
CA LEU A 45 -12.55 3.50 1.15
C LEU A 45 -11.73 2.41 0.45
N SER A 46 -12.35 1.69 -0.49
CA SER A 46 -11.68 0.65 -1.28
C SER A 46 -10.52 1.22 -2.09
N ALA A 47 -10.73 2.36 -2.75
CA ALA A 47 -9.68 3.08 -3.48
C ALA A 47 -8.56 3.56 -2.54
N HIS A 48 -8.90 4.07 -1.36
CA HIS A 48 -7.92 4.50 -0.35
C HIS A 48 -7.07 3.33 0.15
N LEU A 49 -7.69 2.19 0.47
CA LEU A 49 -6.98 0.97 0.87
C LEU A 49 -6.08 0.45 -0.26
N ALA A 50 -6.54 0.48 -1.51
CA ALA A 50 -5.72 0.11 -2.67
C ALA A 50 -4.50 1.04 -2.82
N GLN A 51 -4.68 2.34 -2.69
CA GLN A 51 -3.58 3.32 -2.72
C GLN A 51 -2.60 3.11 -1.56
N MET A 52 -3.10 2.82 -0.35
CA MET A 52 -2.26 2.47 0.80
C MET A 52 -1.43 1.22 0.51
N GLY A 53 -2.02 0.19 -0.09
CA GLY A 53 -1.30 -1.03 -0.49
C GLY A 53 -0.20 -0.77 -1.52
N VAL A 54 -0.46 0.07 -2.52
CA VAL A 54 0.56 0.50 -3.51
C VAL A 54 1.72 1.20 -2.81
N ARG A 55 1.43 2.13 -1.89
CA ARG A 55 2.45 2.87 -1.14
C ARG A 55 3.29 1.96 -0.24
N GLN A 56 2.64 1.00 0.44
CA GLN A 56 3.34 0.00 1.26
C GLN A 56 4.26 -0.88 0.40
N ASN A 57 3.84 -1.25 -0.81
CA ASN A 57 4.65 -2.04 -1.72
C ASN A 57 5.90 -1.25 -2.18
N ASP A 58 5.75 0.05 -2.45
CA ASP A 58 6.89 0.92 -2.77
C ASP A 58 7.85 1.08 -1.59
N ASP A 59 7.33 1.22 -0.37
CA ASP A 59 8.16 1.28 0.84
C ASP A 59 8.91 -0.03 1.09
N MET A 60 8.25 -1.18 0.90
CA MET A 60 8.88 -2.50 0.99
C MET A 60 10.01 -2.66 -0.04
N ARG A 61 9.79 -2.22 -1.28
CA ARG A 61 10.81 -2.25 -2.34
C ARG A 61 12.03 -1.43 -1.95
N LYS A 62 11.85 -0.22 -1.40
CA LYS A 62 12.94 0.62 -0.89
C LYS A 62 13.73 -0.08 0.21
N ILE A 63 13.05 -0.61 1.22
CA ILE A 63 13.71 -1.31 2.35
C ILE A 63 14.51 -2.51 1.83
N SER A 64 13.92 -3.32 0.94
CA SER A 64 14.60 -4.48 0.36
C SER A 64 15.83 -4.09 -0.48
N ALA A 65 15.78 -2.97 -1.21
CA ALA A 65 16.90 -2.46 -1.98
C ALA A 65 18.07 -2.04 -1.06
N TRP A 66 17.79 -1.34 0.03
CA TRP A 66 18.78 -1.01 1.06
C TRP A 66 19.39 -2.25 1.71
N ALA A 67 18.55 -3.24 2.06
CA ALA A 67 19.03 -4.51 2.61
C ALA A 67 19.95 -5.26 1.63
N ALA A 68 19.59 -5.32 0.35
CA ALA A 68 20.41 -5.95 -0.69
C ALA A 68 21.77 -5.23 -0.85
N MET A 69 21.78 -3.89 -0.80
CA MET A 69 23.03 -3.11 -0.84
C MET A 69 23.91 -3.35 0.38
N ALA A 70 23.33 -3.59 1.56
CA ALA A 70 24.08 -3.92 2.78
C ALA A 70 24.57 -5.38 2.79
N ALA A 71 23.84 -6.32 2.21
CA ALA A 71 24.19 -7.73 2.22
C ALA A 71 25.52 -8.03 1.50
N VAL A 72 25.83 -7.32 0.41
CA VAL A 72 27.07 -7.49 -0.37
C VAL A 72 28.33 -7.21 0.46
N PRO A 73 28.52 -6.02 1.06
CA PRO A 73 29.69 -5.74 1.88
C PRO A 73 29.73 -6.63 3.13
N THR A 74 28.58 -6.96 3.73
CA THR A 74 28.55 -7.89 4.88
C THR A 74 29.05 -9.28 4.50
N MET A 75 28.70 -9.80 3.32
CA MET A 75 29.19 -11.08 2.84
C MET A 75 30.71 -11.06 2.59
N ILE A 76 31.21 -9.99 1.95
CA ILE A 76 32.65 -9.82 1.70
C ILE A 76 33.41 -9.70 3.03
N ALA A 77 32.92 -8.87 3.96
CA ALA A 77 33.50 -8.75 5.29
C ALA A 77 33.45 -10.06 6.07
N GLY A 78 32.38 -10.85 5.92
CA GLY A 78 32.29 -12.20 6.49
C GLY A 78 33.36 -13.13 5.95
N ILE A 79 33.55 -13.18 4.62
CA ILE A 79 34.57 -14.02 3.97
C ILE A 79 35.99 -13.60 4.40
N TYR A 80 36.29 -12.30 4.37
CA TYR A 80 37.59 -11.77 4.77
C TYR A 80 37.81 -11.76 6.29
N GLY A 81 36.75 -11.84 7.09
CA GLY A 81 36.80 -11.96 8.55
C GLY A 81 37.06 -13.39 9.04
N MET A 82 36.98 -14.39 8.16
CA MET A 82 37.35 -15.77 8.51
C MET A 82 38.87 -15.91 8.62
N ASN A 83 39.35 -16.55 9.69
CA ASN A 83 40.76 -16.64 10.06
C ASN A 83 41.52 -17.68 9.23
N PHE A 84 41.58 -17.52 7.89
CA PHE A 84 42.31 -18.44 7.02
C PHE A 84 43.81 -18.14 7.02
N THR A 85 44.61 -19.10 7.49
CA THR A 85 46.09 -19.07 7.56
C THR A 85 46.77 -19.03 6.17
N HIS A 86 46.04 -19.31 5.09
CA HIS A 86 46.50 -19.24 3.70
C HIS A 86 45.54 -18.38 2.85
N MET A 87 45.65 -17.05 2.95
CA MET A 87 45.05 -16.13 1.98
C MET A 87 46.15 -15.59 1.05
N PRO A 88 46.44 -16.22 -0.10
CA PRO A 88 47.50 -15.77 -1.03
C PRO A 88 47.25 -14.35 -1.57
N GLU A 89 46.00 -13.90 -1.62
CA GLU A 89 45.60 -12.55 -2.06
C GLU A 89 46.01 -11.43 -1.08
N LEU A 90 46.24 -11.74 0.21
CA LEU A 90 46.65 -10.76 1.22
C LEU A 90 48.15 -10.41 1.16
N LYS A 91 48.96 -11.26 0.52
CA LYS A 91 50.42 -11.05 0.40
C LYS A 91 50.78 -9.99 -0.64
N GLN A 92 49.83 -9.61 -1.50
CA GLN A 92 50.02 -8.60 -2.53
C GLN A 92 49.52 -7.24 -2.01
N PRO A 93 50.32 -6.17 -2.02
CA PRO A 93 49.95 -4.86 -1.45
C PRO A 93 48.70 -4.22 -2.07
N TRP A 94 48.28 -4.70 -3.24
CA TRP A 94 47.08 -4.24 -3.96
C TRP A 94 45.82 -5.10 -3.72
N GLY A 95 45.91 -6.23 -3.01
CA GLY A 95 44.77 -7.12 -2.78
C GLY A 95 43.66 -6.45 -1.97
N TYR A 96 44.00 -5.89 -0.80
CA TYR A 96 43.03 -5.23 0.07
C TYR A 96 42.39 -3.98 -0.57
N PRO A 97 43.14 -3.03 -1.16
CA PRO A 97 42.54 -1.91 -1.89
C PRO A 97 41.68 -2.37 -3.08
N GLY A 98 42.10 -3.40 -3.81
CA GLY A 98 41.35 -3.95 -4.94
C GLY A 98 39.98 -4.49 -4.55
N VAL A 99 39.90 -5.23 -3.44
CA VAL A 99 38.63 -5.74 -2.90
C VAL A 99 37.71 -4.62 -2.44
N VAL A 100 38.26 -3.58 -1.79
CA VAL A 100 37.48 -2.41 -1.39
C VAL A 100 36.93 -1.66 -2.60
N VAL A 101 37.74 -1.49 -3.66
CA VAL A 101 37.29 -0.88 -4.92
C VAL A 101 36.24 -1.74 -5.62
N LEU A 102 36.41 -3.06 -5.65
CA LEU A 102 35.43 -3.99 -6.22
C LEU A 102 34.11 -3.91 -5.46
N MET A 103 34.15 -3.92 -4.13
CA MET A 103 32.98 -3.80 -3.25
C MET A 103 32.27 -2.46 -3.47
N ALA A 104 33.01 -1.35 -3.48
CA ALA A 104 32.47 -0.03 -3.79
C ALA A 104 31.86 0.01 -5.20
N GLY A 105 32.49 -0.64 -6.17
CA GLY A 105 32.00 -0.78 -7.54
C GLY A 105 30.68 -1.55 -7.62
N VAL A 106 30.56 -2.69 -6.94
CA VAL A 106 29.33 -3.49 -6.89
C VAL A 106 28.20 -2.71 -6.23
N ILE A 107 28.47 -2.03 -5.11
CA ILE A 107 27.48 -1.17 -4.43
C ILE A 107 27.06 -0.02 -5.36
N ALA A 108 27.99 0.63 -6.06
CA ALA A 108 27.69 1.70 -7.00
C ALA A 108 26.84 1.22 -8.19
N VAL A 109 27.12 0.02 -8.71
CA VAL A 109 26.32 -0.61 -9.77
C VAL A 109 24.91 -0.91 -9.27
N LEU A 110 24.77 -1.54 -8.10
CA LEU A 110 23.46 -1.80 -7.48
C LEU A 110 22.69 -0.52 -7.22
N TYR A 111 23.32 0.49 -6.63
CA TYR A 111 22.71 1.81 -6.41
C TYR A 111 22.21 2.42 -7.72
N ARG A 112 23.03 2.43 -8.77
CA ARG A 112 22.64 2.96 -10.08
C ARG A 112 21.49 2.16 -10.70
N TRP A 113 21.47 0.84 -10.51
CA TRP A 113 20.42 -0.03 -11.05
C TRP A 113 19.09 0.17 -10.31
N PHE A 114 19.10 0.21 -8.98
CA PHE A 114 17.91 0.49 -8.18
C PHE A 114 17.37 1.91 -8.42
N LYS A 115 18.24 2.91 -8.52
CA LYS A 115 17.85 4.29 -8.85
C LYS A 115 17.20 4.40 -10.23
N ARG A 116 17.75 3.70 -11.25
CA ARG A 116 17.13 3.65 -12.58
C ARG A 116 15.76 2.98 -12.59
N ARG A 117 15.53 2.02 -11.69
CA ARG A 117 14.26 1.31 -11.57
C ARG A 117 13.24 2.05 -10.71
N GLY A 118 13.59 3.20 -10.13
CA GLY A 118 12.71 3.98 -9.23
C GLY A 118 12.51 3.33 -7.86
N TRP A 119 13.37 2.40 -7.46
CA TRP A 119 13.27 1.70 -6.17
C TRP A 119 13.98 2.47 -5.04
N LEU A 120 14.62 3.59 -5.39
CA LEU A 120 15.41 4.45 -4.52
C LEU A 120 15.11 5.91 -4.82
#